data_AF-A0A0K8UM22-F1
#
_entry.id   AF-A0A0K8UM22-F1
#
_cell.length_a   1.000
_cell.length_b   1.000
_cell.length_c   1.000
_cell.angle_alpha   90.00
_cell.angle_beta   90.00
_cell.angle_gamma   90.00
#
_symmetry.space_group_name_H-M   'P 1'
#
loop_
_entity.id
_entity.type
_entity.pdbx_description
1 polymer ?
#
loop_
_entity_poly.entity_id
_entity_poly.type
_entity_poly.pdbx_seq_one_letter_code
_entity_poly.pdbx_strand_id
1 'polypeptide(L)'
;MQNATNDALLLGDEGYGICPWLITPFRNPTTEVEKKFNKVFTKERVIIERCFGQLKQRFSILQYKIRVSTELAPHVIASCFILHNIAKFLKDDYILINDDYNNNDVWQLGNYIEQQTARISEAGKNERRMIVNLLSY
;
A
#
# COMPACT_ATOMS: atom_id res chain seq x y z
N MET A 1 11.79 -13.98 26.16
CA MET A 1 11.66 -13.06 25.01
C MET A 1 10.93 -11.82 25.52
N GLN A 2 11.64 -10.71 25.71
CA GLN A 2 11.05 -9.43 26.11
C GLN A 2 10.41 -8.79 24.87
N ASN A 3 9.13 -8.43 24.97
CA ASN A 3 8.35 -7.83 23.89
C ASN A 3 8.95 -6.46 23.52
N ALA A 4 9.35 -6.29 22.26
CA ALA A 4 9.93 -5.07 21.70
C ALA A 4 8.92 -3.89 21.56
N THR A 5 7.79 -3.93 22.26
CA THR A 5 6.63 -3.05 22.02
C THR A 5 6.40 -2.00 23.11
N ASN A 6 7.22 -1.93 24.15
CA ASN A 6 6.95 -1.01 25.28
C ASN A 6 7.15 0.48 24.94
N ASP A 7 7.82 0.81 23.83
CA ASP A 7 8.08 2.20 23.39
C ASP A 7 7.42 2.54 22.04
N ALA A 8 6.55 1.68 21.50
CA ALA A 8 5.92 1.92 20.21
C ALA A 8 4.62 2.74 20.37
N LEU A 9 4.52 3.83 19.61
CA LEU A 9 3.33 4.68 19.55
C LEU A 9 2.59 4.49 18.22
N LEU A 10 1.26 4.38 18.27
CA LEU A 10 0.44 4.41 17.07
C LEU A 10 0.24 5.86 16.61
N LEU A 11 0.35 6.10 15.31
CA LEU A 11 0.03 7.39 14.70
C LEU A 11 -1.39 7.34 14.16
N GLY A 12 -2.27 8.11 14.79
CA GLY A 12 -3.67 8.23 14.42
C GLY A 12 -3.95 9.43 13.53
N ASP A 13 -5.09 9.39 12.86
CA ASP A 13 -5.65 10.57 12.20
C ASP A 13 -6.38 11.51 13.17
N GLU A 14 -6.66 12.72 12.72
CA GLU A 14 -7.40 13.74 13.48
C GLU A 14 -8.80 13.27 13.90
N GLY A 15 -9.37 12.30 13.17
CA GLY A 15 -10.63 11.64 13.49
C GLY A 15 -10.58 10.70 14.70
N TYR A 16 -9.39 10.35 15.19
CA TYR A 16 -9.21 9.53 16.40
C TYR A 16 -8.99 10.39 17.64
N GLY A 17 -9.34 9.83 18.81
CA GLY A 17 -8.97 10.41 20.10
C GLY A 17 -7.48 10.20 20.41
N ILE A 18 -6.88 11.12 21.17
CA ILE A 18 -5.51 10.98 21.68
C ILE A 18 -5.50 10.05 22.90
N CYS A 19 -4.54 9.12 22.94
CA CYS A 19 -4.29 8.20 24.04
C CYS A 19 -2.77 8.06 24.30
N PRO A 20 -2.33 7.55 25.46
CA PRO A 20 -0.91 7.32 25.75
C PRO A 20 -0.16 6.46 24.73
N TRP A 21 -0.90 5.66 23.95
CA TRP A 21 -0.41 4.76 22.91
C TRP A 21 -0.87 5.15 21.49
N LEU A 22 -1.67 6.21 21.33
CA LEU A 22 -2.19 6.70 20.05
C LEU A 22 -2.05 8.23 19.98
N ILE A 23 -1.09 8.69 19.19
CA ILE A 23 -0.78 10.11 19.04
C ILE A 23 -1.47 10.62 17.78
N THR A 24 -2.12 11.77 17.89
CA THR A 24 -2.81 12.46 16.79
C THR A 24 -2.21 13.86 16.60
N PRO A 25 -2.33 14.48 15.41
CA PRO A 25 -1.80 15.80 15.18
C PRO A 25 -2.54 16.85 16.02
N PHE A 26 -1.87 17.97 16.33
CA PHE A 26 -2.55 19.12 16.93
C PHE A 26 -3.58 19.66 15.95
N ARG A 27 -4.86 19.76 16.35
CA ARG A 27 -5.94 20.29 15.49
C ARG A 27 -5.73 21.76 15.12
N ASN A 28 -5.35 22.56 16.12
CA ASN A 28 -5.10 23.99 15.99
C ASN A 28 -3.70 24.34 16.52
N PRO A 29 -2.63 24.06 15.77
CA PRO A 29 -1.27 24.33 16.20
C PRO A 29 -1.01 25.84 16.23
N THR A 30 -0.83 26.40 17.43
CA THR A 30 -0.63 27.84 17.65
C THR A 30 0.84 28.19 17.78
N THR A 31 1.66 27.28 18.31
CA THR A 31 3.09 27.50 18.51
C THR A 31 3.92 26.96 17.34
N GLU A 32 5.11 27.51 17.13
CA GLU A 32 6.04 27.01 16.09
C GLU A 32 6.47 25.56 16.35
N VAL A 33 6.52 25.14 17.61
CA VAL A 33 6.85 23.76 17.99
C VAL A 33 5.74 22.80 17.59
N GLU A 34 4.48 23.15 17.85
CA GLU A 34 3.31 22.35 17.42
C GLU A 34 3.22 22.23 15.89
N LYS A 35 3.48 23.34 15.18
CA LYS A 35 3.52 23.32 13.70
C LYS A 35 4.63 22.40 13.18
N LYS A 36 5.82 22.48 13.79
CA LYS A 36 6.95 21.60 13.44
C LYS A 36 6.63 20.14 13.74
N PHE A 37 5.98 19.86 14.87
CA PHE A 37 5.50 18.52 15.22
C PHE A 37 4.54 18.00 14.15
N ASN A 38 3.48 18.75 13.82
CA ASN A 38 2.52 18.34 12.78
C ASN A 38 3.19 18.10 11.43
N LYS A 39 4.18 18.91 11.04
CA LYS A 39 4.93 18.72 9.79
C LYS A 39 5.67 17.38 9.77
N VAL A 40 6.32 17.01 10.86
CA VAL A 40 6.99 15.69 10.99
C VAL A 40 5.95 14.58 11.02
N PHE A 41 4.88 14.75 11.80
CA PHE A 41 3.80 13.79 11.94
C PHE A 41 3.15 13.45 10.60
N THR A 42 2.82 14.45 9.78
CA THR A 42 2.29 14.26 8.43
C THR A 42 3.30 13.54 7.53
N LYS A 43 4.58 13.88 7.61
CA LYS A 43 5.63 13.22 6.81
C LYS A 43 5.73 11.72 7.12
N GLU A 44 5.65 11.32 8.39
CA GLU A 44 5.67 9.91 8.78
C GLU A 44 4.43 9.17 8.25
N ARG A 45 3.27 9.84 8.24
CA ARG A 45 2.03 9.28 7.70
C ARG A 45 2.02 9.07 6.20
N VAL A 46 2.87 9.76 5.44
CA VAL A 46 3.00 9.55 3.98
C VAL A 46 3.26 8.08 3.65
N ILE A 47 3.97 7.35 4.50
CA ILE A 47 4.28 5.92 4.29
C ILE A 47 3.00 5.09 4.30
N ILE A 48 2.13 5.26 5.30
CA ILE A 48 0.90 4.48 5.41
C ILE A 48 -0.13 4.88 4.35
N GLU A 49 -0.18 6.16 3.98
CA GLU A 49 -1.02 6.67 2.91
C GLU A 49 -0.61 6.07 1.56
N ARG A 50 0.70 6.03 1.26
CA ARG A 50 1.24 5.35 0.08
C ARG A 50 0.91 3.86 0.08
N CYS A 51 1.01 3.20 1.24
CA CYS A 51 0.66 1.79 1.38
C CYS A 51 -0.82 1.53 1.04
N PHE A 52 -1.74 2.33 1.59
CA PHE A 52 -3.17 2.23 1.27
C PHE A 52 -3.47 2.60 -0.18
N GLY A 53 -2.75 3.56 -0.76
CA GLY A 53 -2.83 3.87 -2.19
C GLY A 53 -2.49 2.66 -3.05
N GLN A 54 -1.36 2.00 -2.78
CA GLN A 54 -0.95 0.78 -3.49
C GLN A 54 -1.96 -0.35 -3.32
N LEU A 55 -2.49 -0.51 -2.10
CA LEU A 55 -3.46 -1.55 -1.79
C LEU A 55 -4.77 -1.35 -2.59
N LYS A 56 -5.33 -0.14 -2.57
CA LYS A 56 -6.58 0.19 -3.29
C LYS A 56 -6.43 0.08 -4.80
N GLN A 57 -5.26 0.48 -5.33
CA GLN A 57 -5.00 0.41 -6.76
C GLN A 57 -4.80 -1.04 -7.23
N ARG A 58 -4.07 -1.85 -6.45
CA ARG A 58 -3.89 -3.28 -6.73
C ARG A 58 -5.21 -4.05 -6.62
N PHE A 59 -6.04 -3.71 -5.64
CA PHE A 59 -7.34 -4.35 -5.40
C PHE A 59 -8.47 -3.33 -5.52
N SER A 60 -8.95 -3.13 -6.75
CA SER A 60 -10.01 -2.16 -7.08
C SER A 60 -11.31 -2.35 -6.28
N ILE A 61 -11.54 -3.54 -5.71
CA ILE A 61 -12.63 -3.80 -4.76
C ILE A 61 -12.58 -2.90 -3.52
N LEU A 62 -11.39 -2.43 -3.12
CA LEU A 62 -11.16 -1.52 -2.00
C LEU A 62 -11.17 -0.03 -2.42
N GLN A 63 -11.15 0.27 -3.72
CA GLN A 63 -11.20 1.64 -4.23
C GLN A 63 -12.62 2.22 -4.16
N TYR A 64 -13.63 1.36 -4.30
CA TYR A 64 -15.04 1.74 -4.31
C TYR A 64 -15.83 1.09 -3.17
N LYS A 65 -17.14 1.33 -3.15
CA LYS A 65 -18.04 0.65 -2.22
C LYS A 65 -18.01 -0.86 -2.47
N ILE A 66 -17.57 -1.60 -1.46
CA ILE A 66 -17.55 -3.07 -1.48
C ILE A 66 -18.99 -3.59 -1.63
N ARG A 67 -19.23 -4.41 -2.66
CA ARG A 67 -20.53 -5.02 -2.96
C ARG A 67 -20.59 -6.49 -2.53
N VAL A 68 -20.13 -6.78 -1.32
CA VAL A 68 -20.29 -8.10 -0.69
C VAL A 68 -21.10 -7.97 0.60
N SER A 69 -21.57 -9.09 1.15
CA SER A 69 -22.23 -9.09 2.45
C SER A 69 -21.31 -8.48 3.53
N THR A 70 -21.90 -7.85 4.53
CA THR A 70 -21.17 -7.27 5.66
C THR A 70 -20.34 -8.32 6.41
N GLU A 71 -20.81 -9.57 6.42
CA GLU A 71 -20.11 -10.73 6.98
C GLU A 71 -18.84 -11.09 6.18
N LEU A 72 -18.88 -10.96 4.86
CA LEU A 72 -17.77 -11.32 3.98
C LEU A 72 -16.77 -10.17 3.79
N ALA A 73 -17.22 -8.91 3.92
CA ALA A 73 -16.37 -7.72 3.77
C ALA A 73 -15.04 -7.78 4.56
N PRO A 74 -15.00 -8.10 5.86
CA PRO A 74 -13.72 -8.15 6.60
C PRO A 74 -12.78 -9.23 6.07
N HIS A 75 -13.31 -10.37 5.61
CA HIS A 75 -12.51 -11.45 5.03
C HIS A 75 -11.88 -11.03 3.70
N VAL A 76 -12.64 -10.33 2.87
CA VAL A 76 -12.14 -9.78 1.59
C VAL A 76 -11.05 -8.75 1.85
N ILE A 77 -11.28 -7.82 2.79
CA ILE A 77 -10.30 -6.80 3.17
C ILE A 77 -9.02 -7.49 3.66
N ALA A 78 -9.11 -8.41 4.62
CA ALA A 78 -7.95 -9.14 5.15
C ALA A 78 -7.18 -9.89 4.05
N SER A 79 -7.90 -10.55 3.14
CA SER A 79 -7.31 -11.25 1.99
C SER A 79 -6.50 -10.30 1.10
N CYS A 80 -7.03 -9.10 0.82
CA CYS A 80 -6.29 -8.08 0.07
C CYS A 80 -4.99 -7.68 0.76
N PHE A 81 -4.98 -7.46 2.08
CA PHE A 81 -3.75 -7.14 2.81
C PHE A 81 -2.74 -8.30 2.78
N ILE A 82 -3.20 -9.53 2.98
CA ILE A 82 -2.33 -10.72 2.95
C ILE A 82 -1.69 -10.85 1.56
N LEU A 83 -2.49 -10.80 0.50
CA LEU A 83 -2.00 -10.88 -0.88
C LEU A 83 -1.09 -9.71 -1.23
N HIS A 84 -1.36 -8.51 -0.72
CA HIS A 84 -0.47 -7.35 -0.89
C HIS A 84 0.91 -7.61 -0.30
N ASN A 85 0.96 -8.14 0.93
CA ASN A 85 2.21 -8.45 1.62
C ASN A 85 2.99 -9.55 0.91
N ILE A 86 2.30 -10.59 0.41
CA ILE A 86 2.92 -11.64 -0.40
C ILE A 86 3.53 -11.04 -1.67
N ALA A 87 2.79 -10.21 -2.41
CA ALA A 87 3.31 -9.57 -3.60
C ALA A 87 4.52 -8.67 -3.29
N LYS A 88 4.51 -7.92 -2.18
CA LYS A 88 5.68 -7.15 -1.71
C LYS A 88 6.88 -8.03 -1.39
N PHE A 89 6.66 -9.17 -0.73
CA PHE A 89 7.72 -10.13 -0.44
C PHE A 89 8.33 -10.71 -1.73
N LEU A 90 7.50 -11.00 -2.71
CA LEU A 90 7.90 -11.51 -4.03
C LEU A 90 8.50 -10.42 -4.95
N LYS A 91 8.59 -9.16 -4.49
CA LYS A 91 9.01 -8.00 -5.29
C LYS A 91 8.17 -7.81 -6.56
N ASP A 92 6.92 -8.26 -6.51
CA ASP A 92 5.87 -7.81 -7.42
C ASP A 92 5.49 -6.41 -6.95
N ASP A 93 6.23 -5.40 -7.42
CA ASP A 93 5.96 -4.01 -7.11
C ASP A 93 4.92 -3.47 -8.08
N TYR A 94 3.71 -3.23 -7.55
CA TYR A 94 2.68 -2.50 -8.27
C TYR A 94 3.13 -1.04 -8.42
N ILE A 95 3.17 -0.59 -9.66
CA ILE A 95 3.55 0.78 -10.00
C ILE A 95 2.39 1.69 -9.63
N LEU A 96 2.63 2.60 -8.67
CA LEU A 96 1.66 3.62 -8.30
C LEU A 96 1.44 4.58 -9.45
N ILE A 97 0.21 4.65 -9.95
CA ILE A 97 -0.26 5.81 -10.72
C ILE A 97 -0.72 6.80 -9.66
N ASN A 98 0.15 7.72 -9.28
CA ASN A 98 -0.27 8.83 -8.42
C ASN A 98 -1.27 9.69 -9.20
N ASP A 99 -2.47 9.89 -8.66
CA ASP A 99 -3.49 10.79 -9.22
C ASP A 99 -3.07 12.29 -9.19
N ASP A 100 -1.91 12.59 -8.60
CA ASP A 100 -1.36 13.94 -8.40
C ASP A 100 -0.29 14.34 -9.45
N TYR A 101 -0.06 13.52 -10.48
CA TYR A 101 0.97 13.78 -11.49
C TYR A 101 0.39 14.34 -12.80
N ASN A 102 1.17 15.24 -13.42
CA ASN A 102 0.82 15.96 -14.65
C ASN A 102 0.55 14.97 -15.81
N ASN A 103 -0.33 15.30 -16.76
CA ASN A 103 -0.80 14.37 -17.81
C ASN A 103 0.34 13.67 -18.61
N ASN A 104 1.52 14.28 -18.73
CA ASN A 104 2.68 13.69 -19.40
C ASN A 104 3.31 12.51 -18.63
N ASP A 105 3.27 12.55 -17.29
CA ASP A 105 3.80 11.49 -16.43
C ASP A 105 2.91 10.24 -16.49
N VAL A 106 1.60 10.41 -16.69
CA VAL A 106 0.63 9.31 -16.81
C VAL A 106 0.88 8.46 -18.06
N TRP A 107 1.13 9.06 -19.22
CA TRP A 107 1.46 8.32 -20.44
C TRP A 107 2.80 7.59 -20.33
N GLN A 108 3.81 8.25 -19.75
CA GLN A 108 5.13 7.66 -19.57
C GLN A 108 5.09 6.49 -18.58
N LEU A 109 4.26 6.60 -17.55
CA LEU A 109 3.97 5.54 -16.59
C LEU A 109 3.17 4.39 -17.21
N GLY A 110 2.15 4.68 -18.03
CA GLY A 110 1.39 3.69 -18.76
C GLY A 110 2.29 2.82 -19.66
N ASN A 111 3.20 3.46 -20.39
CA ASN A 111 4.20 2.76 -21.21
C ASN A 111 5.15 1.91 -20.35
N TYR A 112 5.57 2.41 -19.18
CA TYR A 112 6.42 1.65 -18.25
C TYR A 112 5.70 0.43 -17.67
N ILE A 113 4.44 0.59 -17.25
CA ILE A 113 3.59 -0.51 -16.74
C ILE A 113 3.40 -1.57 -17.81
N GLU A 114 3.11 -1.18 -19.05
CA GLU A 114 2.92 -2.10 -20.16
C GLU A 114 4.20 -2.90 -20.44
N GLN A 115 5.36 -2.23 -20.47
CA GLN A 115 6.66 -2.90 -20.64
C GLN A 115 6.98 -3.87 -19.50
N GLN A 116 6.71 -3.50 -18.24
CA GLN A 116 6.93 -4.39 -17.09
C GLN A 116 5.97 -5.59 -17.11
N THR A 117 4.71 -5.35 -17.42
CA THR A 117 3.70 -6.42 -17.55
C THR A 117 4.09 -7.41 -18.65
N ALA A 118 4.56 -6.91 -19.79
CA ALA A 118 5.08 -7.74 -20.88
C ALA A 118 6.30 -8.56 -20.46
N ARG A 119 7.25 -7.96 -19.71
CA ARG A 119 8.42 -8.66 -19.16
C ARG A 119 8.04 -9.78 -18.19
N ILE A 120 7.14 -9.51 -17.24
CA ILE A 120 6.66 -10.51 -16.27
C ILE A 120 5.93 -11.65 -16.98
N SER A 121 5.06 -11.30 -17.95
CA SER A 121 4.35 -12.29 -18.77
C SER A 121 5.33 -13.20 -19.53
N GLU A 122 6.38 -12.63 -20.12
CA GLU A 122 7.38 -13.40 -20.85
C GLU A 122 8.22 -14.29 -19.93
N ALA A 123 8.63 -13.79 -18.76
CA ALA A 123 9.31 -14.59 -17.74
C ALA A 123 8.47 -15.80 -17.31
N GLY A 124 7.18 -15.60 -17.04
CA GLY A 124 6.26 -16.69 -16.70
C GLY A 124 6.08 -17.71 -17.83
N LYS A 125 6.00 -17.26 -19.09
CA LYS A 125 5.96 -18.15 -20.26
C LYS A 125 7.24 -18.97 -20.40
N ASN A 126 8.39 -18.41 -20.07
CA ASN A 126 9.68 -19.09 -20.15
C ASN A 126 9.85 -20.15 -19.06
N GLU A 127 9.48 -19.83 -17.82
CA GLU A 127 9.42 -20.82 -16.72
C GLU A 127 8.50 -21.99 -17.09
N ARG A 128 7.27 -21.69 -17.57
CA ARG A 128 6.34 -22.73 -18.03
C ARG A 128 6.96 -23.62 -19.12
N ARG A 129 7.67 -23.03 -20.10
CA ARG A 129 8.37 -23.78 -21.15
C ARG A 129 9.48 -24.67 -20.59
N MET A 130 10.26 -24.18 -19.62
CA MET A 130 11.29 -25.00 -18.96
C MET A 130 10.69 -26.20 -18.24
N ILE A 131 9.61 -26.00 -17.49
CA ILE A 131 8.92 -27.09 -16.78
C ILE A 131 8.43 -28.16 -17.77
N VAL A 132 7.81 -27.75 -18.89
CA VAL A 132 7.33 -28.68 -19.93
C VAL A 132 8.49 -29.51 -20.50
N ASN A 133 9.64 -28.88 -20.76
CA ASN A 133 10.82 -29.59 -21.27
C ASN A 133 11.38 -30.60 -20.25
N LEU A 134 11.35 -30.28 -18.95
CA LEU A 134 11.79 -31.19 -17.90
C LEU A 134 10.89 -32.43 -17.76
N LEU A 135 9.60 -32.28 -18.02
CA LEU A 135 8.62 -33.38 -17.97
C LEU A 135 8.60 -34.25 -19.24
N SER A 136 9.39 -33.88 -20.26
CA SER A 136 9.46 -34.57 -21.55
C SER A 136 10.59 -35.62 -21.63
N TYR A 137 11.28 -35.88 -20.50
CA TYR A 137 12.25 -36.95 -20.29
C TYR A 137 11.67 -37.99 -19.33
#